data_AF-A0A1Y4K115-F1
#
_entry.id   AF-A0A1Y4K115-F1
#
_cell.length_a   1.000
_cell.length_b   1.000
_cell.length_c   1.000
_cell.angle_alpha   90.00
_cell.angle_beta   90.00
_cell.angle_gamma   90.00
#
_symmetry.space_group_name_H-M   'P 1'
#
loop_
_entity.id
_entity.type
_entity.pdbx_description
1 polymer ?
#
loop_
_entity_poly.entity_id
_entity_poly.type
_entity_poly.pdbx_seq_one_letter_code
_entity_poly.pdbx_strand_id
1 'polypeptide(L)'
;MPALTAFAQVYAAFLPQLLIAYAFLDRALTPRWGAALRVTQVVVAALLVLPVGDTSTVGTVLFVGVAMPLVFYKDDVRFRLLVAALLTVVTSVSEFSGIAVWMVATGWAESNSVVESLAHYPAHVASSLFCAAVSALTLWVFLRQLAVVRARLHGRELTLVGFLVLQAASINLFGKAIMLGSPDDAPIFWGAAVLGLLCLAADVEVLRAVGRLRLRELEARRVARMSWAVEELSAGARREMGALEEVAMLRHDARNHLQVLTSLIERGQRGEAASYARALSATLSSRGEKNAASGGAPGDVGSEP
;
A
#
# COMPACT_ATOMS: atom_id res chain seq x y z
N MET A 1 15.58 -6.32 49.97
CA MET A 1 16.49 -6.22 48.81
C MET A 1 16.40 -7.39 47.81
N PRO A 2 16.36 -8.69 48.20
CA PRO A 2 16.34 -9.78 47.21
C PRO A 2 15.07 -9.82 46.33
N ALA A 3 13.93 -9.36 46.83
CA ALA A 3 12.69 -9.26 46.05
C ALA A 3 12.82 -8.24 44.90
N LEU A 4 13.41 -7.06 45.12
CA LEU A 4 13.58 -6.03 44.09
C LEU A 4 14.44 -6.52 42.91
N THR A 5 15.51 -7.27 43.19
CA THR A 5 16.38 -7.86 42.15
C THR A 5 15.67 -8.97 41.38
N ALA A 6 14.83 -9.76 42.06
CA ALA A 6 14.02 -10.81 41.46
C ALA A 6 12.97 -10.25 40.49
N PHE A 7 12.25 -9.20 40.89
CA PHE A 7 11.31 -8.49 40.02
C PHE A 7 12.01 -7.93 38.77
N ALA A 8 13.13 -7.22 38.94
CA ALA A 8 13.86 -6.64 37.82
C ALA A 8 14.30 -7.70 36.79
N GLN A 9 14.69 -8.91 37.23
CA GLN A 9 15.07 -10.02 36.34
C GLN A 9 13.90 -10.54 35.50
N VAL A 10 12.75 -10.78 36.12
CA VAL A 10 11.56 -11.29 35.43
C VAL A 10 11.04 -10.30 34.39
N TYR A 11 10.97 -9.01 34.75
CA TYR A 11 10.44 -8.00 33.84
C TYR A 11 11.43 -7.57 32.75
N ALA A 12 12.74 -7.64 33.01
CA ALA A 12 13.76 -7.38 31.99
C ALA A 12 13.65 -8.35 30.78
N ALA A 13 13.07 -9.53 30.96
CA ALA A 13 12.82 -10.48 29.87
C ALA A 13 11.87 -9.92 28.80
N PHE A 14 11.01 -8.95 29.12
CA PHE A 14 10.10 -8.29 28.18
C PHE A 14 10.73 -7.10 27.43
N LEU A 15 11.92 -6.65 27.84
CA LEU A 15 12.61 -5.52 27.22
C LEU A 15 12.81 -5.69 25.70
N PRO A 16 13.19 -6.87 25.16
CA PRO A 16 13.32 -7.06 23.72
C PRO A 16 12.03 -6.72 22.95
N GLN A 17 10.87 -7.14 23.45
CA GLN A 17 9.59 -6.88 22.82
C GLN A 17 9.26 -5.37 22.82
N LEU A 18 9.54 -4.68 23.92
CA LEU A 18 9.38 -3.23 24.01
C LEU A 18 10.27 -2.49 23.00
N LEU A 19 11.54 -2.91 22.87
CA LEU A 19 12.47 -2.32 21.92
C LEU A 19 12.05 -2.56 20.46
N ILE A 20 11.49 -3.74 20.17
CA ILE A 20 10.90 -4.05 18.87
C ILE A 20 9.72 -3.12 18.58
N ALA A 21 8.85 -2.86 19.56
CA ALA A 21 7.74 -1.92 19.42
C ALA A 21 8.23 -0.51 19.09
N TYR A 22 9.24 0.00 19.80
CA TYR A 22 9.84 1.30 19.50
C TYR A 22 10.47 1.36 18.11
N ALA A 23 11.23 0.32 17.74
CA ALA A 23 11.85 0.23 16.42
C ALA A 23 10.81 0.16 15.30
N PHE A 24 9.65 -0.45 15.55
CA PHE A 24 8.52 -0.46 14.62
C PHE A 24 7.90 0.92 14.50
N LEU A 25 7.56 1.58 15.60
CA LEU A 25 6.94 2.91 15.60
C LEU A 25 7.83 3.95 14.92
N ASP A 26 9.14 3.95 15.21
CA ASP A 26 10.09 4.89 14.62
C ASP A 26 10.30 4.67 13.11
N ARG A 27 10.08 3.44 12.62
CA ARG A 27 10.13 3.12 11.18
C ARG A 27 8.80 3.39 10.48
N ALA A 28 7.68 3.18 11.17
CA ALA A 28 6.35 3.33 10.60
C ALA A 28 5.88 4.79 10.57
N LEU A 29 6.22 5.55 11.61
CA LEU A 29 5.68 6.89 11.87
C LEU A 29 6.77 7.95 11.98
N THR A 30 6.37 9.19 11.73
CA THR A 30 7.24 10.37 11.80
C THR A 30 7.10 11.08 13.15
N PRO A 31 8.20 11.24 13.92
CA PRO A 31 8.13 11.82 15.25
C PRO A 31 7.77 13.31 15.20
N ARG A 32 6.94 13.76 16.15
CA ARG A 32 6.58 15.16 16.36
C ARG A 32 7.59 15.88 17.25
N TRP A 33 7.96 15.26 18.37
CA TRP A 33 8.89 15.80 19.37
C TRP A 33 9.97 14.77 19.68
N GLY A 34 11.01 14.70 18.83
CA GLY A 34 12.02 13.64 18.90
C GLY A 34 12.68 13.48 20.28
N ALA A 35 13.05 14.60 20.92
CA ALA A 35 13.65 14.56 22.26
C ALA A 35 12.68 14.06 23.34
N ALA A 36 11.45 14.61 23.38
CA ALA A 36 10.43 14.18 24.35
C ALA A 36 10.02 12.72 24.15
N LEU A 37 9.92 12.26 22.90
CA LEU A 37 9.66 10.87 22.55
C LEU A 37 10.78 9.96 23.07
N ARG A 38 12.04 10.29 22.82
CA ARG A 38 13.19 9.51 23.30
C ARG A 38 13.24 9.43 24.82
N VAL A 39 13.04 10.56 25.51
CA VAL A 39 12.96 10.58 26.98
C VAL A 39 11.82 9.68 27.46
N THR A 40 10.65 9.76 26.83
CA THR A 40 9.49 8.91 27.17
C THR A 40 9.78 7.43 26.95
N GLN A 41 10.42 7.06 25.82
CA GLN A 41 10.85 5.68 25.53
C GLN A 41 11.80 5.15 26.62
N VAL A 42 12.79 5.96 27.02
CA VAL A 42 13.74 5.60 28.08
C VAL A 42 13.04 5.45 29.43
N VAL A 43 12.13 6.38 29.78
CA VAL A 43 11.36 6.32 31.03
C VAL A 43 10.50 5.06 31.08
N VAL A 44 9.76 4.74 30.01
CA VAL A 44 8.93 3.53 29.97
C VAL A 44 9.78 2.26 30.04
N ALA A 45 10.92 2.21 29.34
CA ALA A 45 11.85 1.09 29.45
C ALA A 45 12.42 0.94 30.87
N ALA A 46 12.72 2.05 31.56
CA ALA A 46 13.17 2.03 32.94
C ALA A 46 12.04 1.58 33.90
N LEU A 47 10.82 2.06 33.69
CA LEU A 47 9.64 1.68 34.48
C LEU A 47 9.29 0.20 34.34
N LEU A 48 9.59 -0.42 33.19
CA LEU A 48 9.43 -1.87 33.01
C LEU A 48 10.39 -2.66 33.90
N VAL A 49 11.61 -2.16 34.11
CA VAL A 49 12.64 -2.84 34.93
C VAL A 49 12.49 -2.52 36.42
N LEU A 50 11.85 -1.40 36.76
CA LEU A 50 11.55 -1.02 38.14
C LEU A 50 10.28 -1.74 38.62
N PRO A 51 10.23 -2.21 39.88
CA PRO A 51 9.03 -2.90 40.39
C PRO A 51 7.94 -1.88 40.68
N VAL A 52 7.12 -1.59 39.67
CA VAL A 52 5.99 -0.67 39.75
C VAL A 52 4.67 -1.47 39.72
N GLY A 53 4.49 -2.41 40.65
CA GLY A 53 3.23 -3.14 40.87
C GLY A 53 2.68 -3.96 39.69
N ASP A 54 1.73 -4.84 40.00
CA ASP A 54 1.20 -5.83 39.04
C ASP A 54 0.32 -5.23 37.92
N THR A 55 -0.16 -3.99 38.07
CA THR A 55 -0.99 -3.31 37.06
C THR A 55 -0.21 -2.60 35.95
N SER A 56 1.13 -2.63 35.99
CA SER A 56 2.00 -1.86 35.10
C SER A 56 2.06 -2.36 33.66
N THR A 57 1.93 -3.67 33.41
CA THR A 57 2.04 -4.26 32.07
C THR A 57 0.92 -3.83 31.14
N VAL A 58 -0.33 -3.82 31.60
CA VAL A 58 -1.49 -3.36 30.81
C VAL A 58 -1.38 -1.88 30.48
N GLY A 59 -1.02 -1.06 31.47
CA GLY A 59 -0.78 0.36 31.26
C GLY A 59 0.32 0.60 30.23
N THR A 60 1.37 -0.22 30.24
CA THR A 60 2.48 -0.15 29.29
C THR A 60 2.03 -0.53 27.87
N VAL A 61 1.28 -1.61 27.69
CA VAL A 61 0.76 -2.02 26.37
C VAL A 61 -0.17 -0.96 25.79
N LEU A 62 -1.11 -0.42 26.57
CA LEU A 62 -2.01 0.64 26.10
C LEU A 62 -1.25 1.94 25.83
N PHE A 63 -0.29 2.29 26.67
CA PHE A 63 0.51 3.49 26.48
C PHE A 63 1.37 3.39 25.23
N VAL A 64 2.15 2.32 25.07
CA VAL A 64 3.06 2.12 23.92
C VAL A 64 2.28 1.80 22.65
N GLY A 65 1.24 0.98 22.74
CA GLY A 65 0.43 0.53 21.60
C GLY A 65 -0.55 1.56 21.08
N VAL A 66 -1.07 2.46 21.94
CA VAL A 66 -2.15 3.38 21.58
C VAL A 66 -1.78 4.84 21.84
N ALA A 67 -1.47 5.22 23.09
CA ALA A 67 -1.26 6.62 23.44
C ALA A 67 -0.03 7.21 22.72
N MET A 68 1.06 6.46 22.67
CA MET A 68 2.32 6.89 22.13
C MET A 68 2.26 7.19 20.61
N PRO A 69 1.72 6.29 19.75
CA PRO A 69 1.45 6.58 18.35
C PRO A 69 0.59 7.83 18.13
N LEU A 70 -0.45 8.01 18.95
CA LEU A 70 -1.44 9.09 18.76
C LEU A 70 -0.96 10.46 19.25
N VAL A 71 -0.07 10.51 20.24
CA VAL A 71 0.39 11.78 20.85
C VAL A 71 1.73 12.23 20.27
N PHE A 72 2.71 11.33 20.14
CA PHE A 72 4.10 11.71 19.84
C PHE A 72 4.47 11.70 18.36
N TYR A 73 3.58 11.23 17.48
CA TYR A 73 3.83 11.16 16.03
C TYR A 73 2.88 12.08 15.26
N LYS A 74 3.34 12.65 14.14
CA LYS A 74 2.64 13.74 13.41
C LYS A 74 1.87 13.29 12.16
N ASP A 75 1.87 12.00 11.83
CA ASP A 75 1.17 11.48 10.66
C ASP A 75 -0.36 11.62 10.76
N ASP A 76 -1.06 11.36 9.65
CA ASP A 76 -2.53 11.32 9.62
C ASP A 76 -3.07 10.41 10.73
N VAL A 77 -4.11 10.88 11.44
CA VAL A 77 -4.78 10.13 12.52
C VAL A 77 -5.18 8.73 12.08
N ARG A 78 -5.69 8.56 10.84
CA ARG A 78 -6.11 7.26 10.28
C ARG A 78 -4.94 6.30 10.17
N PHE A 79 -3.78 6.80 9.74
CA PHE A 79 -2.57 6.01 9.62
C PHE A 79 -1.98 5.69 11.00
N ARG A 80 -2.02 6.65 11.93
CA ARG A 80 -1.60 6.41 13.33
C ARG A 80 -2.48 5.37 14.02
N LEU A 81 -3.80 5.39 13.79
CA LEU A 81 -4.73 4.39 14.28
C LEU A 81 -4.46 3.00 13.70
N LEU A 82 -4.17 2.91 12.40
CA LEU A 82 -3.77 1.64 11.78
C LEU A 82 -2.51 1.07 12.44
N VAL A 83 -1.46 1.89 12.58
CA VAL A 83 -0.18 1.48 13.18
C VAL A 83 -0.37 1.07 14.65
N ALA A 84 -1.17 1.85 15.40
CA ALA A 84 -1.51 1.54 16.79
C ALA A 84 -2.26 0.20 16.92
N ALA A 85 -3.26 -0.03 16.07
CA ALA A 85 -4.03 -1.27 16.06
C ALA A 85 -3.15 -2.47 15.71
N LEU A 86 -2.32 -2.37 14.66
CA LEU A 86 -1.37 -3.43 14.28
C LEU A 86 -0.39 -3.75 15.40
N LEU A 87 0.20 -2.73 16.03
CA LEU A 87 1.13 -2.93 17.13
C LEU A 87 0.44 -3.64 18.29
N THR A 88 -0.75 -3.18 18.67
CA THR A 88 -1.50 -3.76 19.79
C THR A 88 -1.89 -5.20 19.52
N VAL A 89 -2.42 -5.52 18.33
CA VAL A 89 -2.77 -6.89 17.94
C VAL A 89 -1.54 -7.78 17.96
N VAL A 90 -0.43 -7.36 17.35
CA VAL A 90 0.80 -8.15 17.31
C VAL A 90 1.32 -8.41 18.72
N THR A 91 1.44 -7.37 19.55
CA THR A 91 1.94 -7.49 20.92
C THR A 91 1.10 -8.49 21.70
N SER A 92 -0.23 -8.36 21.69
CA SER A 92 -1.11 -9.28 22.41
C SER A 92 -1.08 -10.71 21.87
N VAL A 93 -1.14 -10.91 20.54
CA VAL A 93 -1.06 -12.27 19.95
C VAL A 93 0.29 -12.93 20.25
N SER A 94 1.38 -12.16 20.17
CA SER A 94 2.70 -12.68 20.52
C SER A 94 2.81 -13.07 21.98
N GLU A 95 2.18 -12.32 22.89
CA GLU A 95 2.13 -12.63 24.32
C GLU A 95 1.37 -13.93 24.59
N PHE A 96 0.19 -14.13 23.98
CA PHE A 96 -0.53 -15.40 24.06
C PHE A 96 0.33 -16.57 23.57
N SER A 97 1.03 -16.40 22.45
CA SER A 97 1.90 -17.44 21.90
C SER A 97 3.12 -17.72 22.79
N GLY A 98 3.69 -16.70 23.42
CA GLY A 98 4.79 -16.84 24.38
C GLY A 98 4.36 -17.59 25.63
N ILE A 99 3.20 -17.24 26.18
CA ILE A 99 2.66 -17.93 27.36
C ILE A 99 2.26 -19.37 27.03
N ALA A 100 1.76 -19.65 25.82
CA ALA A 100 1.50 -21.02 25.39
C ALA A 100 2.81 -21.84 25.41
N VAL A 101 3.92 -21.29 24.91
CA VAL A 101 5.25 -21.92 25.00
C VAL A 101 5.70 -22.11 26.44
N TRP A 102 5.49 -21.10 27.31
CA TRP A 102 5.77 -21.19 28.74
C TRP A 102 5.00 -22.34 29.40
N MET A 103 3.69 -22.46 29.14
CA MET A 103 2.85 -23.51 29.72
C MET A 103 3.35 -24.90 29.33
N VAL A 104 3.72 -25.14 28.06
CA VAL A 104 4.31 -26.43 27.66
C VAL A 104 5.62 -26.67 28.40
N ALA A 105 6.49 -25.64 28.47
CA ALA A 105 7.83 -25.77 29.01
C ALA A 105 7.86 -26.00 30.54
N THR A 106 6.83 -25.54 31.25
CA THR A 106 6.76 -25.57 32.72
C THR A 106 5.76 -26.57 33.28
N GLY A 107 5.01 -27.27 32.42
CA GLY A 107 3.94 -28.16 32.87
C GLY A 107 2.75 -27.39 33.42
N TRP A 108 2.39 -26.28 32.77
CA TRP A 108 1.24 -25.42 33.09
C TRP A 108 1.40 -24.57 34.36
N ALA A 109 2.61 -24.12 34.65
CA ALA A 109 2.83 -23.18 35.75
C ALA A 109 2.17 -21.82 35.48
N GLU A 110 1.75 -21.14 36.54
CA GLU A 110 1.13 -19.81 36.49
C GLU A 110 2.08 -18.78 35.85
N SER A 111 1.68 -18.21 34.71
CA SER A 111 2.49 -17.26 33.95
C SER A 111 2.50 -15.83 34.51
N ASN A 112 1.56 -15.52 35.41
CA ASN A 112 1.43 -14.22 36.10
C ASN A 112 2.14 -14.19 37.47
N SER A 113 2.81 -15.27 37.87
CA SER A 113 3.51 -15.36 39.15
C SER A 113 5.00 -15.11 39.00
N VAL A 114 5.50 -14.04 39.63
CA VAL A 114 6.95 -13.74 39.69
C VAL A 114 7.73 -14.88 40.33
N VAL A 115 7.14 -15.59 41.29
CA VAL A 115 7.78 -16.73 41.96
C VAL A 115 7.99 -17.89 40.99
N GLU A 116 6.96 -18.23 40.21
CA GLU A 116 7.03 -19.28 39.18
C GLU A 116 7.99 -18.88 38.04
N SER A 117 7.95 -17.63 37.60
CA SER A 117 8.89 -17.08 36.62
C SER A 117 10.34 -17.20 37.06
N LEU A 118 10.64 -17.10 38.37
CA LEU A 118 12.00 -17.28 38.89
C LEU A 118 12.36 -18.76 39.04
N ALA A 119 11.43 -19.59 39.49
CA ALA A 119 11.63 -21.03 39.62
C ALA A 119 11.95 -21.68 38.25
N HIS A 120 11.30 -21.19 37.18
CA HIS A 120 11.51 -21.65 35.81
C HIS A 120 12.15 -20.57 34.92
N TYR A 121 13.08 -19.78 35.46
CA TYR A 121 13.67 -18.64 34.75
C TYR A 121 14.19 -18.91 33.33
N PRO A 122 14.87 -20.04 33.03
CA PRO A 122 15.27 -20.34 31.64
C PRO A 122 14.07 -20.45 30.68
N ALA A 123 12.97 -21.05 31.12
CA ALA A 123 11.73 -21.14 30.34
C ALA A 123 11.05 -19.76 30.20
N HIS A 124 11.15 -18.91 31.22
CA HIS A 124 10.61 -17.54 31.19
C HIS A 124 11.34 -16.69 30.15
N VAL A 125 12.67 -16.76 30.13
CA VAL A 125 13.49 -16.09 29.13
C VAL A 125 13.22 -16.65 27.73
N ALA A 126 13.14 -17.97 27.57
CA ALA A 126 12.88 -18.59 26.27
C ALA A 126 11.51 -18.21 25.70
N SER A 127 10.46 -18.24 26.51
CA SER A 127 9.10 -17.81 26.11
C SER A 127 9.03 -16.33 25.78
N SER A 128 9.70 -15.48 26.56
CA SER A 128 9.78 -14.03 26.29
C SER A 128 10.53 -13.71 24.99
N LEU A 129 11.64 -14.43 24.72
CA LEU A 129 12.36 -14.31 23.45
C LEU A 129 11.55 -14.83 22.27
N PHE A 130 10.78 -15.91 22.46
CA PHE A 130 9.86 -16.41 21.44
C PHE A 130 8.78 -15.36 21.11
N CYS A 131 8.15 -14.77 22.13
CA CYS A 131 7.20 -13.67 21.98
C CYS A 131 7.82 -12.49 21.20
N ALA A 132 9.03 -12.07 21.57
CA ALA A 132 9.77 -11.03 20.87
C ALA A 132 10.06 -11.42 19.41
N ALA A 133 10.42 -12.67 19.11
CA ALA A 133 10.66 -13.14 17.75
C ALA A 133 9.38 -13.11 16.88
N VAL A 134 8.25 -13.56 17.43
CA VAL A 134 6.94 -13.49 16.76
C VAL A 134 6.56 -12.04 16.48
N SER A 135 6.70 -11.15 17.47
CA SER A 135 6.50 -9.71 17.31
C SER A 135 7.39 -9.11 16.22
N ALA A 136 8.70 -9.40 16.25
CA ALA A 136 9.65 -8.86 15.29
C ALA A 136 9.35 -9.29 13.86
N LEU A 137 9.08 -10.59 13.65
CA LEU A 137 8.79 -11.14 12.33
C LEU A 137 7.53 -10.51 11.74
N THR A 138 6.46 -10.45 12.53
CA THR A 138 5.14 -10.01 12.06
C THR A 138 5.12 -8.49 11.83
N LEU A 139 5.69 -7.69 12.74
CA LEU A 139 5.87 -6.25 12.54
C LEU A 139 6.78 -5.95 11.35
N TRP A 140 7.84 -6.73 11.12
CA TRP A 140 8.68 -6.58 9.94
C TRP A 140 7.90 -6.82 8.64
N VAL A 141 7.04 -7.84 8.60
CA VAL A 141 6.15 -8.07 7.45
C VAL A 141 5.20 -6.89 7.25
N PHE A 142 4.58 -6.38 8.32
CA PHE A 142 3.67 -5.24 8.24
C PHE A 142 4.35 -3.96 7.78
N LEU A 143 5.57 -3.66 8.25
CA LEU A 143 6.34 -2.49 7.78
C LEU A 143 6.49 -2.47 6.26
N ARG A 144 6.75 -3.64 5.64
CA ARG A 144 6.89 -3.74 4.17
C ARG A 144 5.58 -3.44 3.44
N GLN A 145 4.42 -3.69 4.07
CA GLN A 145 3.10 -3.44 3.48
C GLN A 145 2.58 -2.03 3.77
N LEU A 146 2.94 -1.42 4.91
CA LEU A 146 2.43 -0.13 5.35
C LEU A 146 2.70 1.00 4.35
N ALA A 147 3.88 1.03 3.71
CA ALA A 147 4.19 2.02 2.68
C ALA A 147 3.23 1.94 1.48
N VAL A 148 2.75 0.73 1.16
CA VAL A 148 1.83 0.50 0.05
C VAL A 148 0.40 0.89 0.44
N VAL A 149 -0.01 0.57 1.66
CA VAL A 149 -1.35 0.84 2.20
C VAL A 149 -1.57 2.31 2.52
N ARG A 150 -0.54 3.03 2.99
CA ARG A 150 -0.63 4.44 3.39
C ARG A 150 -1.28 5.35 2.34
N ALA A 151 -1.00 5.12 1.06
CA ALA A 151 -1.54 5.92 -0.05
C ALA A 151 -3.05 5.69 -0.31
N ARG A 152 -3.64 4.65 0.30
CA ARG A 152 -5.00 4.15 0.06
C ARG A 152 -5.94 4.29 1.25
N LEU A 153 -5.51 4.92 2.35
CA LEU A 153 -6.31 5.07 3.57
C LEU A 153 -7.44 6.12 3.43
N HIS A 154 -8.29 5.95 2.43
CA HIS A 154 -9.44 6.78 2.13
C HIS A 154 -10.63 5.88 1.80
N GLY A 155 -11.85 6.35 2.03
CA GLY A 155 -13.06 5.64 1.61
C GLY A 155 -13.19 4.24 2.23
N ARG A 156 -13.41 3.23 1.38
CA ARG A 156 -13.79 1.87 1.81
C ARG A 156 -12.63 1.14 2.51
N GLU A 157 -11.39 1.53 2.25
CA GLU A 157 -10.19 0.98 2.86
C GLU A 157 -10.05 1.36 4.34
N LEU A 158 -10.78 2.37 4.81
CA LEU A 158 -10.88 2.68 6.25
C LEU A 158 -11.57 1.58 7.05
N THR A 159 -12.34 0.70 6.40
CA THR A 159 -12.94 -0.47 7.06
C THR A 159 -11.86 -1.42 7.61
N LEU A 160 -10.68 -1.48 6.99
CA LEU A 160 -9.53 -2.24 7.49
C LEU A 160 -9.05 -1.70 8.83
N VAL A 161 -8.98 -0.37 8.96
CA VAL A 161 -8.60 0.27 10.23
C VAL A 161 -9.65 -0.04 11.30
N GLY A 162 -10.94 0.07 10.96
CA GLY A 162 -12.03 -0.25 11.87
C GLY A 162 -12.00 -1.70 12.34
N PHE A 163 -11.77 -2.65 11.43
CA PHE A 163 -11.64 -4.07 11.76
C PHE A 163 -10.46 -4.34 12.69
N LEU A 164 -9.28 -3.81 12.38
CA LEU A 164 -8.09 -4.00 13.22
C LEU A 164 -8.23 -3.33 14.58
N VAL A 165 -8.86 -2.16 14.66
CA VAL A 165 -9.16 -1.49 15.94
C VAL A 165 -10.15 -2.32 16.76
N LEU A 166 -11.19 -2.86 16.12
CA LEU A 166 -12.16 -3.72 16.80
C LEU A 166 -11.52 -5.02 17.30
N GLN A 167 -10.64 -5.62 16.51
CA GLN A 167 -9.86 -6.80 16.89
C GLN A 167 -8.93 -6.48 18.06
N ALA A 168 -8.19 -5.37 18.01
CA ALA A 168 -7.34 -4.93 19.11
C ALA A 168 -8.16 -4.71 20.40
N ALA A 169 -9.31 -4.05 20.31
CA ALA A 169 -10.19 -3.80 21.46
C ALA A 169 -10.74 -5.12 22.03
N SER A 170 -11.19 -6.03 21.17
CA SER A 170 -11.70 -7.34 21.57
C SER A 170 -10.63 -8.17 22.26
N ILE A 171 -9.41 -8.20 21.72
CA ILE A 171 -8.29 -8.92 22.34
C ILE A 171 -7.93 -8.32 23.70
N ASN A 172 -7.89 -7.00 23.84
CA ASN A 172 -7.63 -6.38 25.14
C ASN A 172 -8.74 -6.66 26.17
N LEU A 173 -10.00 -6.68 25.72
CA LEU A 173 -11.15 -6.90 26.60
C LEU A 173 -11.26 -8.36 27.06
N PHE A 174 -11.20 -9.31 26.12
CA PHE A 174 -11.41 -10.73 26.40
C PHE A 174 -10.11 -11.46 26.73
N GLY A 175 -9.01 -11.07 26.12
CA GLY A 175 -7.70 -11.69 26.32
C GLY A 175 -7.25 -11.64 27.78
N LYS A 176 -7.53 -10.54 28.48
CA LYS A 176 -7.24 -10.41 29.91
C LYS A 176 -7.96 -11.46 30.77
N ALA A 177 -9.24 -11.72 30.48
CA ALA A 177 -10.01 -12.73 31.20
C ALA A 177 -9.40 -14.13 31.02
N ILE A 178 -8.95 -14.43 29.80
CA ILE A 178 -8.29 -15.70 29.45
C ILE A 178 -6.93 -15.83 30.16
N MET A 179 -6.16 -14.75 30.29
CA MET A 179 -4.86 -14.78 31.00
C MET A 179 -5.00 -14.93 32.51
N LEU A 180 -6.03 -14.32 33.13
CA LEU A 180 -6.29 -14.45 34.57
C LEU A 180 -6.73 -15.87 34.96
N GLY A 181 -7.37 -16.61 34.05
CA GLY A 181 -7.80 -18.00 34.27
C GLY A 181 -6.75 -19.06 33.92
N SER A 182 -5.50 -18.66 33.64
CA SER A 182 -4.39 -19.60 33.40
C SER A 182 -3.87 -20.14 34.74
N PRO A 183 -3.70 -21.46 34.94
CA PRO A 183 -3.81 -22.55 33.96
C PRO A 183 -5.16 -23.28 33.92
N ASP A 184 -6.12 -22.92 34.78
CA ASP A 184 -7.40 -23.62 34.98
C ASP A 184 -8.18 -23.87 33.66
N ASP A 185 -8.09 -22.93 32.72
CA ASP A 185 -8.75 -22.99 31.40
C ASP A 185 -7.76 -23.24 30.23
N ALA A 186 -6.79 -24.14 30.44
CA ALA A 186 -5.77 -24.54 29.47
C ALA A 186 -6.27 -24.71 28.01
N PRO A 187 -7.38 -25.43 27.71
CA PRO A 187 -7.86 -25.59 26.34
C PRO A 187 -8.32 -24.28 25.68
N ILE A 188 -8.96 -23.39 26.46
CA ILE A 188 -9.43 -22.09 25.97
C ILE A 188 -8.23 -21.20 25.65
N PHE A 189 -7.20 -21.23 26.50
CA PHE A 189 -5.97 -20.48 26.29
C PHE A 189 -5.27 -20.88 24.99
N TRP A 190 -5.08 -22.19 24.76
CA TRP A 190 -4.48 -22.69 23.52
C TRP A 190 -5.31 -22.35 22.28
N GLY A 191 -6.64 -22.51 22.38
CA GLY A 191 -7.55 -22.10 21.33
C GLY A 191 -7.38 -20.62 20.97
N ALA A 192 -7.28 -19.75 21.98
CA ALA A 192 -7.06 -18.31 21.80
C ALA A 192 -5.70 -17.98 21.16
N ALA A 193 -4.63 -18.67 21.57
CA ALA A 193 -3.29 -18.48 20.99
C ALA A 193 -3.25 -18.89 19.50
N VAL A 194 -3.81 -20.06 19.16
CA VAL A 194 -3.89 -20.53 17.77
C VAL A 194 -4.77 -19.61 16.93
N LEU A 195 -5.96 -19.25 17.43
CA LEU A 195 -6.87 -18.34 16.74
C LEU A 195 -6.22 -16.97 16.52
N GLY A 196 -5.53 -16.43 17.52
CA GLY A 196 -4.79 -15.18 17.41
C GLY A 196 -3.72 -15.21 16.33
N LEU A 197 -2.95 -16.30 16.23
CA LEU A 197 -1.95 -16.48 15.17
C LEU A 197 -2.61 -16.59 13.78
N LEU A 198 -3.75 -17.27 13.67
CA LEU A 198 -4.52 -17.34 12.42
C LEU A 198 -5.08 -15.98 12.01
N CYS A 199 -5.62 -15.20 12.95
CA CYS A 199 -6.04 -13.83 12.71
C CYS A 199 -4.87 -12.97 12.22
N LEU A 200 -3.70 -13.09 12.84
CA LEU A 200 -2.51 -12.36 12.42
C LEU A 200 -2.03 -12.73 11.02
N ALA A 201 -2.08 -14.02 10.67
CA ALA A 201 -1.79 -14.49 9.32
C ALA A 201 -2.81 -13.93 8.30
N ALA A 202 -4.09 -13.89 8.66
CA ALA A 202 -5.13 -13.29 7.85
C ALA A 202 -4.89 -11.78 7.66
N ASP A 203 -4.55 -11.04 8.71
CA ASP A 203 -4.22 -9.61 8.66
C ASP A 203 -3.06 -9.34 7.68
N VAL A 204 -2.01 -10.16 7.74
CA VAL A 204 -0.89 -10.10 6.80
C VAL A 204 -1.35 -10.32 5.36
N GLU A 205 -2.18 -11.33 5.10
CA GLU A 205 -2.68 -11.60 3.74
C GLU A 205 -3.63 -10.52 3.23
N VAL A 206 -4.46 -9.95 4.08
CA VAL A 206 -5.32 -8.82 3.73
C VAL A 206 -4.48 -7.61 3.32
N LEU A 207 -3.45 -7.26 4.10
CA LEU A 207 -2.56 -6.14 3.75
C LEU A 207 -1.77 -6.41 2.46
N ARG A 208 -1.29 -7.65 2.27
CA ARG A 208 -0.65 -8.06 1.00
C ARG A 208 -1.59 -7.98 -0.18
N ALA A 209 -2.85 -8.40 -0.02
CA ALA A 209 -3.86 -8.34 -1.07
C ALA A 209 -4.11 -6.89 -1.50
N VAL A 210 -4.29 -5.98 -0.55
CA VAL A 210 -4.42 -4.53 -0.81
C VAL A 210 -3.20 -4.01 -1.56
N GLY A 211 -1.99 -4.44 -1.17
CA GLY A 211 -0.76 -4.08 -1.87
C GLY A 211 -0.72 -4.55 -3.33
N ARG A 212 -1.11 -5.80 -3.60
CA ARG A 212 -1.19 -6.38 -4.95
C ARG A 212 -2.23 -5.66 -5.81
N LEU A 213 -3.39 -5.32 -5.25
CA LEU A 213 -4.44 -4.56 -5.93
C LEU A 213 -3.92 -3.19 -6.40
N ARG A 214 -3.15 -2.48 -5.56
CA ARG A 214 -2.54 -1.20 -5.95
C ARG A 214 -1.57 -1.36 -7.12
N LEU A 215 -0.71 -2.38 -7.08
CA LEU A 215 0.26 -2.61 -8.14
C LEU A 215 -0.45 -2.85 -9.48
N ARG A 216 -1.48 -3.70 -9.48
CA ARG A 216 -2.30 -4.00 -10.67
C ARG A 216 -2.99 -2.76 -11.23
N GLU A 217 -3.51 -1.87 -10.39
CA GLU A 217 -4.14 -0.64 -10.89
C GLU A 217 -3.13 0.35 -11.47
N LEU A 218 -1.94 0.46 -10.87
CA LEU A 218 -0.88 1.29 -11.43
C LEU A 218 -0.43 0.76 -12.80
N GLU A 219 -0.32 -0.55 -12.93
CA GLU A 219 -0.04 -1.22 -14.20
C GLU A 219 -1.17 -0.99 -15.21
N ALA A 220 -2.45 -1.18 -14.82
CA ALA A 220 -3.59 -0.94 -15.70
C ALA A 220 -3.65 0.51 -16.20
N ARG A 221 -3.41 1.51 -15.33
CA ARG A 221 -3.33 2.92 -15.73
C ARG A 221 -2.14 3.18 -16.66
N ARG A 222 -1.01 2.49 -16.45
CA ARG A 222 0.16 2.60 -17.33
C ARG A 222 -0.14 2.03 -18.71
N VAL A 223 -0.77 0.85 -18.77
CA VAL A 223 -1.19 0.20 -20.03
C VAL A 223 -2.19 1.08 -20.77
N ALA A 224 -3.20 1.63 -20.10
CA ALA A 224 -4.19 2.52 -20.72
C ALA A 224 -3.56 3.79 -21.31
N ARG A 225 -2.55 4.37 -20.64
CA ARG A 225 -1.80 5.51 -21.21
C ARG A 225 -0.99 5.13 -22.44
N MET A 226 -0.38 3.94 -22.41
CA MET A 226 0.39 3.44 -23.56
C MET A 226 -0.51 3.13 -24.75
N SER A 227 -1.68 2.52 -24.52
CA SER A 227 -2.63 2.22 -25.60
C SER A 227 -3.14 3.50 -26.25
N TRP A 228 -3.49 4.52 -25.46
CA TRP A 228 -3.92 5.82 -25.97
C TRP A 228 -2.84 6.49 -26.84
N ALA A 229 -1.58 6.46 -26.40
CA ALA A 229 -0.48 7.03 -27.19
C ALA A 229 -0.24 6.28 -28.51
N VAL A 230 -0.38 4.96 -28.53
CA VAL A 230 -0.26 4.15 -29.75
C VAL A 230 -1.41 4.45 -30.71
N GLU A 231 -2.64 4.56 -30.20
CA GLU A 231 -3.81 4.92 -31.01
C GLU A 231 -3.62 6.28 -31.68
N GLU A 232 -3.21 7.30 -30.93
CA GLU A 232 -2.95 8.65 -31.46
C GLU A 232 -1.87 8.65 -32.55
N LEU A 233 -0.74 7.99 -32.32
CA LEU A 233 0.33 7.87 -33.31
C LEU A 233 -0.12 7.12 -34.56
N SER A 234 -0.89 6.05 -34.39
CA SER A 234 -1.43 5.28 -35.51
C SER A 234 -2.43 6.10 -36.34
N ALA A 235 -3.24 6.93 -35.69
CA ALA A 235 -4.18 7.84 -36.35
C ALA A 235 -3.43 8.95 -37.10
N GLY A 236 -2.31 9.46 -36.54
CA GLY A 236 -1.40 10.37 -37.23
C GLY A 236 -0.80 9.74 -38.50
N ALA A 237 -0.20 8.56 -38.37
CA ALA A 237 0.42 7.85 -39.49
C ALA A 237 -0.58 7.52 -40.62
N ARG A 238 -1.82 7.12 -40.28
CA ARG A 238 -2.88 6.88 -41.28
C ARG A 238 -3.25 8.14 -42.05
N ARG A 239 -3.33 9.29 -41.38
CA ARG A 239 -3.60 10.58 -42.05
C ARG A 239 -2.47 10.95 -43.02
N GLU A 240 -1.22 10.76 -42.61
CA GLU A 240 -0.06 11.02 -43.45
C GLU A 240 -0.01 10.08 -44.67
N MET A 241 -0.25 8.78 -44.48
CA MET A 241 -0.37 7.83 -45.58
C MET A 241 -1.48 8.21 -46.57
N GLY A 242 -2.65 8.62 -46.08
CA GLY A 242 -3.75 9.08 -46.93
C GLY A 242 -3.36 10.29 -47.78
N ALA A 243 -2.66 11.27 -47.19
CA ALA A 243 -2.15 12.43 -47.93
C ALA A 243 -1.10 12.04 -48.99
N LEU A 244 -0.23 11.08 -48.68
CA LEU A 244 0.75 10.56 -49.65
C LEU A 244 0.08 9.81 -50.80
N GLU A 245 -0.98 9.04 -50.54
CA GLU A 245 -1.78 8.35 -51.56
C GLU A 245 -2.48 9.37 -52.48
N GLU A 246 -3.09 10.42 -51.93
CA GLU A 246 -3.68 11.51 -52.71
C GLU A 246 -2.66 12.20 -53.63
N VAL A 247 -1.46 12.52 -53.10
CA VAL A 247 -0.37 13.10 -53.90
C VAL A 247 0.09 12.15 -54.99
N ALA A 248 0.18 10.84 -54.71
CA ALA A 248 0.55 9.84 -55.69
C ALA A 248 -0.49 9.73 -56.83
N MET A 249 -1.78 9.78 -56.50
CA MET A 249 -2.87 9.83 -57.48
C MET A 249 -2.78 11.09 -58.35
N LEU A 250 -2.62 12.27 -57.75
CA LEU A 250 -2.47 13.53 -58.49
C LEU A 250 -1.28 13.49 -59.45
N ARG A 251 -0.14 12.93 -59.01
CA ARG A 251 1.05 12.77 -59.85
C ARG A 251 0.81 11.83 -61.02
N HIS A 252 0.10 10.72 -60.79
CA HIS A 252 -0.26 9.76 -61.83
C HIS A 252 -1.15 10.42 -62.90
N ASP A 253 -2.19 11.14 -62.48
CA ASP A 253 -3.11 11.83 -63.39
C ASP A 253 -2.39 12.91 -64.21
N ALA A 254 -1.53 13.71 -63.56
CA ALA A 254 -0.69 14.69 -64.24
C ALA A 254 0.21 14.04 -65.32
N ARG A 255 0.82 12.89 -65.01
CA ARG A 255 1.64 12.14 -65.97
C ARG A 255 0.82 11.64 -67.16
N ASN A 256 -0.39 11.15 -66.92
CA ASN A 256 -1.30 10.71 -67.99
C ASN A 256 -1.70 11.87 -68.90
N HIS A 257 -2.08 13.02 -68.33
CA HIS A 257 -2.42 14.21 -69.11
C HIS A 257 -1.24 14.71 -69.96
N LEU A 258 -0.02 14.71 -69.40
CA LEU A 258 1.19 15.04 -70.14
C LEU A 258 1.43 14.06 -71.30
N GLN A 259 1.26 12.75 -71.07
CA GLN A 259 1.45 11.74 -72.12
C GLN A 259 0.45 11.90 -73.28
N VAL A 260 -0.82 12.21 -72.98
CA VAL A 260 -1.84 12.49 -74.00
C VAL A 260 -1.47 13.74 -74.82
N LEU A 261 -1.08 14.82 -74.14
CA LEU A 261 -0.66 16.07 -74.80
C LEU A 261 0.56 15.85 -75.70
N THR A 262 1.60 15.17 -75.20
CA THR A 262 2.79 14.85 -75.98
C THR A 262 2.44 14.00 -77.21
N SER A 263 1.60 12.98 -77.06
CA SER A 263 1.17 12.13 -78.18
C SER A 263 0.42 12.91 -79.27
N LEU A 264 -0.49 13.83 -78.89
CA LEU A 264 -1.22 14.67 -79.86
C LEU A 264 -0.28 15.63 -80.60
N ILE A 265 0.73 16.17 -79.90
CA ILE A 265 1.74 17.06 -80.49
C ILE A 265 2.62 16.29 -81.47
N GLU A 266 3.11 15.11 -81.09
CA GLU A 266 3.94 14.24 -81.93
C GLU A 266 3.22 13.79 -83.21
N ARG A 267 1.91 13.59 -83.16
CA ARG A 267 1.06 13.27 -84.33
C ARG A 267 0.72 14.48 -85.21
N GLY A 268 1.21 15.68 -84.88
CA GLY A 268 0.95 16.90 -85.63
C GLY A 268 -0.45 17.50 -85.41
N GLN A 269 -1.26 16.92 -84.51
CA GLN A 269 -2.64 17.34 -84.21
C GLN A 269 -2.66 18.53 -83.23
N ARG A 270 -1.98 19.62 -83.58
CA ARG A 270 -1.79 20.78 -82.70
C ARG A 270 -3.12 21.46 -82.29
N GLY A 271 -4.13 21.44 -83.16
CA GLY A 271 -5.46 21.97 -82.85
C GLY A 271 -6.19 21.19 -81.76
N GLU A 272 -6.09 19.86 -81.77
CA GLU A 272 -6.68 18.98 -80.74
C GLU A 272 -5.88 19.02 -79.44
N ALA A 273 -4.55 19.13 -79.49
CA ALA A 273 -3.75 19.36 -78.29
C ALA A 273 -4.14 20.68 -77.58
N ALA A 274 -4.36 21.76 -78.36
CA ALA A 274 -4.76 23.05 -77.84
C ALA A 274 -6.22 23.08 -77.33
N SER A 275 -7.13 22.28 -77.90
CA SER A 275 -8.49 22.14 -77.35
C SER A 275 -8.49 21.31 -76.07
N TYR A 276 -7.73 20.21 -76.03
CA TYR A 276 -7.57 19.36 -74.84
C TYR A 276 -6.96 20.12 -73.66
N ALA A 277 -5.89 20.90 -73.89
CA ALA A 277 -5.27 21.73 -72.85
C ALA A 277 -6.23 22.80 -72.30
N ARG A 278 -7.00 23.45 -73.17
CA ARG A 278 -8.01 24.44 -72.76
C ARG A 278 -9.16 23.81 -71.98
N ALA A 279 -9.64 22.65 -72.42
CA ALA A 279 -10.65 21.89 -71.71
C ALA A 279 -10.14 21.48 -70.32
N LEU A 280 -8.95 20.87 -70.23
CA LEU A 280 -8.34 20.47 -68.96
C LEU A 280 -8.15 21.66 -67.99
N SER A 281 -7.69 22.81 -68.49
CA SER A 281 -7.55 24.03 -67.71
C SER A 281 -8.89 24.55 -67.16
N ALA A 282 -9.96 24.52 -67.98
CA ALA A 282 -11.30 24.89 -67.53
C ALA A 282 -11.85 23.93 -66.45
N THR A 283 -11.58 22.62 -66.57
CA THR A 283 -11.99 21.62 -65.59
C THR A 283 -11.24 21.78 -64.27
N LEU A 284 -9.94 22.09 -64.31
CA LEU A 284 -9.13 22.31 -63.11
C LEU A 284 -9.52 23.62 -62.39
N SER A 285 -9.76 24.68 -63.15
CA SER A 285 -10.19 25.99 -62.60
C SER A 285 -11.54 25.88 -61.87
N SER A 286 -12.53 25.24 -62.48
CA SER A 286 -13.85 25.03 -61.86
C SER A 286 -13.83 24.10 -60.65
N ARG A 287 -12.91 23.13 -60.61
CA ARG A 287 -12.69 22.25 -59.45
C ARG A 287 -11.98 22.98 -58.29
N GLY A 288 -11.05 23.89 -58.61
CA GLY A 288 -10.39 24.75 -57.63
C GLY A 288 -11.37 25.71 -56.93
N GLU A 289 -12.28 26.34 -57.68
CA GLU A 289 -13.31 27.23 -57.13
C GLU A 289 -14.31 26.49 -56.23
N LYS A 290 -14.72 25.26 -56.59
CA LYS A 290 -15.61 24.44 -55.76
C LYS A 290 -14.96 23.99 -54.45
N ASN A 291 -13.68 23.63 -54.45
CA ASN A 291 -12.97 23.24 -53.24
C ASN A 291 -12.68 24.44 -52.31
N ALA A 292 -12.48 25.63 -52.86
CA ALA A 292 -12.33 26.86 -52.08
C ALA A 292 -13.64 27.28 -51.38
N ALA A 293 -14.79 27.03 -52.00
CA ALA A 293 -16.11 27.33 -51.43
C ALA A 293 -16.57 26.36 -50.32
N SER A 294 -16.02 25.13 -50.25
CA SER A 294 -16.39 24.11 -49.26
C SER A 294 -15.43 23.96 -48.08
N GLY A 295 -14.24 24.57 -48.12
CA GLY A 295 -13.21 24.48 -47.07
C GLY A 295 -13.25 25.57 -45.98
N GLY A 296 -14.29 26.40 -45.93
CA GLY A 296 -14.38 27.56 -45.03
C GLY A 296 -15.53 27.49 -44.03
N ALA A 297 -15.40 26.68 -42.98
CA ALA A 297 -16.14 26.87 -41.73
C ALA A 297 -15.29 26.39 -40.55
N PRO A 298 -14.69 27.31 -39.75
CA PRO A 298 -14.17 26.94 -38.44
C PRO A 298 -15.36 26.60 -37.56
N GLY A 299 -15.38 25.37 -37.03
CA GLY A 299 -16.30 24.97 -35.97
C GLY A 299 -16.08 25.88 -34.76
N ASP A 300 -17.11 26.65 -34.47
CA ASP A 300 -17.31 27.46 -33.27
C ASP A 300 -17.06 26.60 -32.02
N VAL A 301 -15.99 26.91 -31.29
CA VAL A 301 -15.76 26.38 -29.95
C VAL A 301 -16.74 27.12 -29.05
N GLY A 302 -17.85 26.45 -28.76
CA GLY A 302 -18.83 26.88 -27.77
C GLY A 302 -18.15 27.19 -26.44
N SER A 303 -18.06 28.48 -26.14
CA SER A 303 -17.99 29.01 -24.79
C SER A 303 -19.36 28.84 -24.13
N GLU A 304 -19.44 27.98 -23.11
CA GLU A 304 -20.46 28.09 -22.06
C GLU A 304 -19.79 28.52 -20.74
N PRO A 305 -20.53 29.26 -19.88
CA PRO A 305 -20.03 29.85 -18.64
C PRO A 305 -19.68 28.85 -17.53
#